data_AF-A0A8I6X056-F1
#
_entry.id   AF-A0A8I6X056-F1
#
_cell.length_a   1.000
_cell.length_b   1.000
_cell.length_c   1.000
_cell.angle_alpha   90.00
_cell.angle_beta   90.00
_cell.angle_gamma   90.00
#
_symmetry.space_group_name_H-M   'P 1'
#
loop_
_entity.id
_entity.type
_entity.pdbx_description
1 polymer ?
#
loop_
_entity_poly.entity_id
_entity_poly.type
_entity_poly.pdbx_seq_one_letter_code
_entity_poly.pdbx_strand_id
1 'polypeptide(L)'
;MERAQEASSNTAKHRKTNSPLQRWRPVSTQAIPQKDHLGETSNSGRKQMAGTSISDSENLVFDETTNAGIEVTTNNTFSSESNSTFGSSATKVVIENTMEVIRGKYSSSVEVDIPLMRFVKGKGGSVQKQIEQETGVKLIFPSPKEETLVVLEGESAESIGKASERIAKILEEAVQSPMLDYSHFISLPLAIHPGLVEKLNNFQRSILSVSASNVDSDKDEILSEGSVDETDEAASPSVSVKLPVQEEKPVIVKMDNKEFGIDKSIFIKPKTFHLTVLMLKLWNKDRIAQASDVLQSISSQVNEALENRPISIQLKGLTCMKGSPARARVVYAPVLEIGGEGRLVRACKVITEAFVKSGLVLERDARQELRLHATIMNVRHRKSKKSNGRNDYFDARSIFRQYGEQDWGEYPVPAVHLSQRFKFDEGGYYHCCCSISLPEVAQTE
;
A
#
# COMPACT_ATOMS: atom_id res chain seq x y z
N MET A 1 61.85 6.23 -50.63
CA MET A 1 61.50 6.25 -49.19
C MET A 1 60.88 7.61 -48.93
N GLU A 2 59.56 7.68 -49.03
CA GLU A 2 58.82 8.94 -48.91
C GLU A 2 57.59 8.67 -48.03
N ARG A 3 57.38 9.58 -47.09
CA ARG A 3 56.48 9.44 -45.94
C ARG A 3 55.36 10.45 -46.13
N ALA A 4 54.13 9.97 -46.29
CA ALA A 4 52.91 10.77 -46.18
C ALA A 4 51.87 9.94 -45.42
N GLN A 5 51.31 10.51 -44.35
CA GLN A 5 50.16 9.97 -43.63
C GLN A 5 49.06 11.02 -43.68
N GLU A 6 48.04 10.75 -44.49
CA GLU A 6 46.71 11.37 -44.41
C GLU A 6 45.62 10.29 -44.33
N ALA A 7 44.62 10.65 -43.53
CA ALA A 7 43.26 10.14 -43.32
C ALA A 7 42.73 8.91 -44.10
N SER A 8 41.99 8.06 -43.37
CA SER A 8 40.64 7.68 -43.83
C SER A 8 39.74 7.21 -42.68
N SER A 9 38.51 7.70 -42.78
CA SER A 9 37.30 7.49 -41.99
C SER A 9 36.83 6.04 -41.88
N ASN A 10 36.17 5.70 -40.77
CA ASN A 10 35.06 4.75 -40.83
C ASN A 10 33.93 5.12 -39.87
N THR A 11 32.76 5.35 -40.47
CA THR A 11 31.50 5.72 -39.82
C THR A 11 30.68 4.47 -39.54
N ALA A 12 30.28 4.24 -38.28
CA ALA A 12 29.31 3.22 -37.92
C ALA A 12 27.99 3.89 -37.51
N LYS A 13 26.99 3.78 -38.38
CA LYS A 13 25.62 4.28 -38.20
C LYS A 13 24.89 3.46 -37.13
N HIS A 14 24.67 4.04 -35.94
CA HIS A 14 23.75 3.47 -34.95
C HIS A 14 22.30 3.83 -35.30
N ARG A 15 21.56 2.81 -35.73
CA ARG A 15 20.13 2.85 -36.05
C ARG A 15 19.32 2.93 -34.74
N LYS A 16 18.69 4.09 -34.49
CA LYS A 16 17.76 4.30 -33.37
C LYS A 16 16.45 3.55 -33.65
N THR A 17 16.15 2.51 -32.86
CA THR A 17 14.81 1.93 -32.77
C THR A 17 14.16 2.41 -31.48
N ASN A 18 13.18 3.31 -31.62
CA ASN A 18 12.31 3.79 -30.55
C ASN A 18 11.38 2.66 -30.10
N SER A 19 11.48 2.23 -28.83
CA SER A 19 10.46 1.43 -28.16
C SER A 19 9.43 2.36 -27.49
N PRO A 20 8.11 2.15 -27.67
CA PRO A 20 7.11 3.03 -27.07
C PRO A 20 7.03 2.80 -25.55
N LEU A 21 7.44 3.82 -24.80
CA LEU A 21 7.31 3.88 -23.34
C LEU A 21 5.82 4.06 -22.97
N GLN A 22 5.20 3.01 -22.44
CA GLN A 22 3.86 3.07 -21.86
C GLN A 22 3.86 4.00 -20.63
N ARG A 23 3.22 5.15 -20.84
CA ARG A 23 3.05 6.29 -19.94
C ARG A 23 1.93 5.95 -18.93
N TRP A 24 2.27 5.72 -17.67
CA TRP A 24 1.29 5.60 -16.60
C TRP A 24 0.84 7.00 -16.15
N ARG A 25 -0.45 7.30 -16.33
CA ARG A 25 -1.14 8.46 -15.72
C ARG A 25 -2.20 7.92 -14.74
N PRO A 26 -2.33 8.46 -13.52
CA PRO A 26 -3.52 8.23 -12.69
C PRO A 26 -4.69 9.02 -13.28
N VAL A 27 -5.81 8.35 -13.54
CA VAL A 27 -7.07 9.01 -13.91
C VAL A 27 -7.98 8.97 -12.69
N SER A 28 -8.45 10.16 -12.31
CA SER A 28 -9.50 10.39 -11.33
C SER A 28 -10.84 10.06 -11.97
N THR A 29 -11.58 9.10 -11.42
CA THR A 29 -12.98 8.87 -11.80
C THR A 29 -13.87 9.34 -10.65
N GLN A 30 -14.52 10.49 -10.85
CA GLN A 30 -15.71 10.82 -10.09
C GLN A 30 -16.86 9.98 -10.66
N ALA A 31 -17.54 9.23 -9.79
CA ALA A 31 -18.80 8.58 -10.14
C ALA A 31 -19.94 9.42 -9.58
N ILE A 32 -20.86 9.81 -10.46
CA ILE A 32 -22.12 10.50 -10.14
C ILE A 32 -23.13 9.42 -9.71
N PRO A 33 -23.88 9.58 -8.61
CA PRO A 33 -24.96 8.67 -8.27
C PRO A 33 -26.22 8.99 -9.10
N GLN A 34 -26.75 8.00 -9.80
CA GLN A 34 -28.10 8.08 -10.38
C GLN A 34 -29.15 7.89 -9.26
N LYS A 35 -30.10 8.83 -9.21
CA LYS A 35 -31.35 8.74 -8.45
C LYS A 35 -32.30 7.79 -9.16
N ASP A 36 -32.89 6.85 -8.42
CA ASP A 36 -34.17 6.25 -8.78
C ASP A 36 -35.25 6.66 -7.77
N HIS A 37 -36.38 7.11 -8.31
CA HIS A 37 -37.56 7.59 -7.60
C HIS A 37 -38.58 6.44 -7.41
N LEU A 38 -38.99 6.26 -6.15
CA LEU A 38 -40.34 6.01 -5.58
C LEU A 38 -41.47 5.34 -6.38
N GLY A 39 -42.09 4.35 -5.70
CA GLY A 39 -43.50 3.94 -5.77
C GLY A 39 -43.72 2.63 -4.97
N GLU A 40 -44.04 2.71 -3.67
CA GLU A 40 -45.38 2.43 -3.06
C GLU A 40 -45.83 0.94 -3.22
N THR A 41 -46.16 0.14 -2.19
CA THR A 41 -47.05 0.36 -1.03
C THR A 41 -46.89 -0.75 0.04
N SER A 42 -47.45 -0.42 1.21
CA SER A 42 -47.54 -1.05 2.53
C SER A 42 -48.30 -2.39 2.71
N ASN A 43 -47.87 -3.22 3.67
CA ASN A 43 -48.56 -3.61 4.93
C ASN A 43 -47.95 -4.92 5.48
N SER A 44 -47.29 -4.91 6.66
CA SER A 44 -47.85 -5.02 8.03
C SER A 44 -48.49 -6.38 8.35
N GLY A 45 -47.90 -7.13 9.29
CA GLY A 45 -48.51 -8.37 9.79
C GLY A 45 -47.61 -9.25 10.65
N ARG A 46 -47.31 -8.78 11.87
CA ARG A 46 -46.62 -9.50 12.97
C ARG A 46 -47.45 -10.65 13.54
N LYS A 47 -46.82 -11.81 13.82
CA LYS A 47 -47.00 -12.75 14.97
C LYS A 47 -46.26 -14.06 14.64
N GLN A 48 -45.08 -14.33 15.19
CA GLN A 48 -44.75 -14.86 16.52
C GLN A 48 -45.30 -16.28 16.81
N MET A 49 -44.31 -17.17 17.02
CA MET A 49 -44.21 -18.20 18.07
C MET A 49 -44.58 -19.67 17.80
N ALA A 50 -43.62 -20.50 18.23
CA ALA A 50 -43.72 -21.87 18.74
C ALA A 50 -44.07 -22.97 17.73
N GLY A 51 -43.50 -24.17 17.79
CA GLY A 51 -42.55 -24.82 18.70
C GLY A 51 -42.00 -26.05 17.96
N THR A 52 -40.84 -26.56 18.37
CA THR A 52 -40.71 -27.88 19.03
C THR A 52 -41.34 -29.03 18.22
N SER A 53 -40.69 -30.12 17.85
CA SER A 53 -39.42 -30.75 18.23
C SER A 53 -39.55 -32.22 17.80
N ILE A 54 -38.42 -32.94 17.70
CA ILE A 54 -38.31 -34.40 17.93
C ILE A 54 -38.81 -35.25 16.74
N SER A 55 -37.87 -35.73 15.91
CA SER A 55 -37.20 -37.07 15.98
C SER A 55 -37.94 -38.03 15.04
N ASP A 56 -37.40 -39.06 14.42
CA ASP A 56 -36.11 -39.76 14.35
C ASP A 56 -36.34 -40.70 13.12
N SER A 57 -35.33 -40.97 12.28
CA SER A 57 -34.66 -42.29 12.24
C SER A 57 -35.67 -43.46 12.06
N GLU A 58 -35.73 -44.24 10.97
CA GLU A 58 -34.65 -44.99 10.33
C GLU A 58 -35.19 -45.84 9.16
N ASN A 59 -34.34 -46.00 8.14
CA ASN A 59 -34.01 -47.22 7.39
C ASN A 59 -35.05 -48.11 6.66
N LEU A 60 -34.82 -48.19 5.34
CA LEU A 60 -34.56 -49.38 4.49
C LEU A 60 -35.62 -50.49 4.41
N VAL A 61 -36.04 -50.85 3.20
CA VAL A 61 -35.54 -52.01 2.42
C VAL A 61 -36.27 -52.07 1.05
N PHE A 62 -35.52 -52.58 0.07
CA PHE A 62 -35.79 -52.80 -1.36
C PHE A 62 -37.05 -53.63 -1.70
N ASP A 63 -37.57 -53.41 -2.92
CA ASP A 63 -38.08 -54.49 -3.77
C ASP A 63 -37.85 -54.18 -5.27
N GLU A 64 -37.39 -55.19 -6.02
CA GLU A 64 -37.32 -55.25 -7.49
C GLU A 64 -38.75 -55.39 -8.05
N THR A 65 -39.19 -54.99 -9.25
CA THR A 65 -38.69 -55.24 -10.61
C THR A 65 -39.72 -54.57 -11.55
N THR A 66 -39.33 -53.98 -12.68
CA THR A 66 -39.91 -54.23 -14.03
C THR A 66 -39.42 -53.21 -15.07
N ASN A 67 -39.08 -53.76 -16.24
CA ASN A 67 -38.62 -53.12 -17.47
C ASN A 67 -39.56 -52.07 -18.06
N ALA A 68 -38.99 -50.98 -18.60
CA ALA A 68 -39.30 -50.47 -19.94
C ALA A 68 -38.18 -49.50 -20.39
N GLY A 69 -37.63 -49.73 -21.58
CA GLY A 69 -36.46 -49.01 -22.09
C GLY A 69 -36.74 -47.61 -22.61
N ILE A 70 -35.73 -46.74 -22.53
CA ILE A 70 -35.58 -45.52 -23.33
C ILE A 70 -34.07 -45.31 -23.57
N GLU A 71 -33.69 -45.19 -24.84
CA GLU A 71 -32.36 -44.76 -25.30
C GLU A 71 -32.04 -43.37 -24.76
N VAL A 72 -30.90 -43.19 -24.09
CA VAL A 72 -30.33 -41.85 -23.85
C VAL A 72 -28.80 -41.88 -23.96
N THR A 73 -28.34 -41.05 -24.88
CA THR A 73 -26.99 -40.60 -25.22
C THR A 73 -26.05 -40.47 -24.02
N THR A 74 -24.86 -41.07 -24.10
CA THR A 74 -23.81 -40.97 -23.08
C THR A 74 -23.19 -39.57 -23.04
N ASN A 75 -23.75 -38.69 -22.22
CA ASN A 75 -23.04 -37.53 -21.68
C ASN A 75 -22.37 -37.95 -20.37
N ASN A 76 -21.14 -38.42 -20.44
CA ASN A 76 -20.30 -38.57 -19.24
C ASN A 76 -19.81 -37.20 -18.79
N THR A 77 -20.65 -36.47 -18.06
CA THR A 77 -20.18 -35.43 -17.13
C THR A 77 -19.71 -36.16 -15.87
N PHE A 78 -18.43 -36.50 -15.83
CA PHE A 78 -17.79 -37.00 -14.62
C PHE A 78 -17.49 -35.78 -13.73
N SER A 79 -18.49 -35.35 -12.94
CA SER A 79 -18.27 -34.36 -11.87
C SER A 79 -17.60 -35.07 -10.69
N SER A 80 -16.28 -35.22 -10.77
CA SER A 80 -15.47 -35.51 -9.58
C SER A 80 -14.95 -34.19 -9.04
N GLU A 81 -15.72 -33.54 -8.17
CA GLU A 81 -15.24 -32.44 -7.33
C GLU A 81 -14.17 -32.99 -6.37
N SER A 82 -12.92 -32.98 -6.82
CA SER A 82 -11.76 -33.24 -5.96
C SER A 82 -11.08 -31.92 -5.67
N ASN A 83 -11.54 -31.24 -4.62
CA ASN A 83 -10.87 -30.07 -4.08
C ASN A 83 -9.54 -30.50 -3.44
N SER A 84 -8.46 -30.52 -4.21
CA SER A 84 -7.12 -30.68 -3.65
C SER A 84 -6.65 -29.36 -3.05
N THR A 85 -6.93 -29.14 -1.77
CA THR A 85 -6.28 -28.07 -1.01
C THR A 85 -4.87 -28.54 -0.65
N PHE A 86 -3.85 -28.06 -1.37
CA PHE A 86 -2.47 -28.24 -0.95
C PHE A 86 -2.20 -27.31 0.24
N GLY A 87 -2.45 -27.86 1.43
CA GLY A 87 -2.20 -27.18 2.70
C GLY A 87 -0.72 -27.24 3.08
N SER A 88 0.04 -26.23 2.68
CA SER A 88 1.19 -25.77 3.44
C SER A 88 1.51 -24.32 3.10
N SER A 89 1.57 -23.47 4.13
CA SER A 89 2.11 -22.10 4.11
C SER A 89 1.41 -21.05 3.23
N ALA A 90 0.56 -20.25 3.86
CA ALA A 90 0.21 -18.85 3.54
C ALA A 90 -0.41 -18.49 2.16
N THR A 91 -0.51 -19.45 1.23
CA THR A 91 -1.02 -19.25 -0.12
C THR A 91 -2.06 -20.33 -0.39
N LYS A 92 -3.35 -19.98 -0.32
CA LYS A 92 -4.41 -20.87 -0.77
C LYS A 92 -4.41 -20.82 -2.29
N VAL A 93 -3.64 -21.70 -2.93
CA VAL A 93 -3.81 -21.95 -4.36
C VAL A 93 -5.07 -22.79 -4.48
N VAL A 94 -6.21 -22.14 -4.73
CA VAL A 94 -7.44 -22.84 -5.08
C VAL A 94 -7.26 -23.30 -6.51
N ILE A 95 -6.94 -24.58 -6.66
CA ILE A 95 -7.04 -25.26 -7.95
C ILE A 95 -8.49 -25.71 -8.04
N GLU A 96 -9.36 -24.90 -8.64
CA GLU A 96 -10.64 -25.38 -9.12
C GLU A 96 -10.36 -26.25 -10.35
N ASN A 97 -10.20 -27.56 -10.10
CA ASN A 97 -10.11 -28.56 -11.15
C ASN A 97 -11.49 -28.79 -11.79
N THR A 98 -12.04 -27.77 -12.43
CA THR A 98 -13.14 -27.95 -13.37
C THR A 98 -12.55 -28.47 -14.67
N MET A 99 -12.33 -29.78 -14.73
CA MET A 99 -11.68 -30.43 -15.87
C MET A 99 -12.68 -30.57 -17.01
N GLU A 100 -12.73 -29.59 -17.90
CA GLU A 100 -13.55 -29.66 -19.11
C GLU A 100 -12.75 -30.32 -20.25
N VAL A 101 -13.26 -31.45 -20.75
CA VAL A 101 -12.69 -32.14 -21.92
C VAL A 101 -13.44 -31.68 -23.16
N ILE A 102 -12.84 -30.77 -23.93
CA ILE A 102 -13.39 -30.33 -25.21
C ILE A 102 -12.46 -30.81 -26.33
N ARG A 103 -12.94 -31.74 -27.17
CA ARG A 103 -12.21 -32.30 -28.33
C ARG A 103 -10.83 -32.90 -27.99
N GLY A 104 -10.71 -33.60 -26.86
CA GLY A 104 -9.47 -34.28 -26.45
C GLY A 104 -8.39 -33.37 -25.85
N LYS A 105 -8.70 -32.08 -25.63
CA LYS A 105 -7.86 -31.17 -24.85
C LYS A 105 -8.40 -31.07 -23.43
N TYR A 106 -7.49 -31.10 -22.47
CA TYR A 106 -7.78 -30.89 -21.06
C TYR A 106 -7.60 -29.42 -20.73
N SER A 107 -8.60 -28.83 -20.09
CA SER A 107 -8.55 -27.46 -19.59
C SER A 107 -8.75 -27.44 -18.08
N SER A 108 -8.01 -26.59 -17.39
CA SER A 108 -8.21 -26.29 -15.96
C SER A 108 -7.85 -24.82 -15.71
N SER A 109 -8.27 -24.26 -14.57
CA SER A 109 -7.93 -22.90 -14.18
C SER A 109 -7.26 -22.88 -12.82
N VAL A 110 -6.27 -21.99 -12.68
CA VAL A 110 -5.60 -21.73 -11.41
C VAL A 110 -5.86 -20.29 -11.01
N GLU A 111 -6.37 -20.09 -9.79
CA GLU A 111 -6.53 -18.75 -9.25
C GLU A 111 -5.17 -18.20 -8.81
N VAL A 112 -4.80 -17.05 -9.40
CA VAL A 112 -3.56 -16.33 -9.12
C VAL A 112 -3.87 -14.87 -8.82
N ASP A 113 -3.56 -14.46 -7.59
CA ASP A 113 -3.73 -13.07 -7.18
C ASP A 113 -2.92 -12.10 -8.08
N ILE A 114 -3.54 -10.98 -8.44
CA ILE A 114 -2.98 -10.00 -9.38
C ILE A 114 -1.53 -9.58 -9.04
N PRO A 115 -1.16 -9.31 -7.76
CA PRO A 115 0.22 -8.96 -7.43
C PRO A 115 1.24 -10.09 -7.67
N LEU A 116 0.77 -11.34 -7.71
CA LEU A 116 1.57 -12.56 -7.90
C LEU A 116 1.65 -12.99 -9.38
N MET A 117 0.70 -12.56 -10.21
CA MET A 117 0.63 -12.90 -11.65
C MET A 117 1.94 -12.64 -12.41
N ARG A 118 2.65 -11.55 -12.05
CA ARG A 118 3.94 -11.19 -12.66
C ARG A 118 5.04 -12.21 -12.44
N PHE A 119 4.97 -13.01 -11.37
CA PHE A 119 5.96 -14.04 -11.06
C PHE A 119 5.75 -15.29 -11.90
N VAL A 120 4.50 -15.67 -12.13
CA VAL A 120 4.14 -16.77 -13.04
C VAL A 120 4.48 -16.42 -14.49
N LYS A 121 4.21 -15.18 -14.91
CA LYS A 121 4.58 -14.71 -16.25
C LYS A 121 6.10 -14.59 -16.43
N GLY A 122 6.78 -14.03 -15.43
CA GLY A 122 8.20 -13.74 -15.48
C GLY A 122 8.57 -12.56 -16.39
N LYS A 123 9.81 -12.06 -16.24
CA LYS A 123 10.31 -10.94 -17.06
C LYS A 123 10.33 -11.35 -18.53
N GLY A 124 9.61 -10.61 -19.38
CA GLY A 124 9.51 -10.91 -20.81
C GLY A 124 8.79 -12.23 -21.14
N GLY A 125 7.99 -12.78 -20.21
CA GLY A 125 7.31 -14.06 -20.40
C GLY A 125 8.23 -15.28 -20.23
N SER A 126 9.41 -15.11 -19.65
CA SER A 126 10.41 -16.18 -19.52
C SER A 126 9.91 -17.37 -18.69
N VAL A 127 9.31 -17.10 -17.53
CA VAL A 127 8.82 -18.16 -16.63
C VAL A 127 7.61 -18.87 -17.26
N GLN A 128 6.69 -18.11 -17.86
CA GLN A 128 5.58 -18.70 -18.63
C GLN A 128 6.11 -19.68 -19.68
N LYS A 129 7.01 -19.24 -20.57
CA LYS A 129 7.58 -20.10 -21.62
C LYS A 129 8.28 -21.34 -21.08
N GLN A 130 8.96 -21.21 -19.94
CA GLN A 130 9.62 -22.34 -19.29
C GLN A 130 8.60 -23.37 -18.80
N ILE A 131 7.53 -22.94 -18.12
CA ILE A 131 6.45 -23.83 -17.68
C ILE A 131 5.83 -24.53 -18.90
N GLU A 132 5.51 -23.76 -19.94
CA GLU A 132 4.89 -24.29 -21.16
C GLU A 132 5.78 -25.33 -21.85
N GLN A 133 7.10 -25.09 -21.92
CA GLN A 133 8.06 -26.02 -22.51
C GLN A 133 8.28 -27.29 -21.68
N GLU A 134 8.35 -27.17 -20.35
CA GLU A 134 8.59 -28.30 -19.43
C GLU A 134 7.38 -29.22 -19.30
N THR A 135 6.16 -28.66 -19.43
CA THR A 135 4.91 -29.39 -19.15
C THR A 135 4.10 -29.71 -20.40
N GLY A 136 4.34 -29.01 -21.53
CA GLY A 136 3.50 -29.11 -22.73
C GLY A 136 2.13 -28.45 -22.58
N VAL A 137 1.89 -27.71 -21.49
CA VAL A 137 0.66 -26.94 -21.25
C VAL A 137 0.82 -25.53 -21.80
N LYS A 138 -0.26 -24.91 -22.26
CA LYS A 138 -0.32 -23.49 -22.64
C LYS A 138 -0.97 -22.69 -21.52
N LEU A 139 -0.33 -21.59 -21.11
CA LEU A 139 -0.85 -20.69 -20.09
C LEU A 139 -1.54 -19.49 -20.74
N ILE A 140 -2.83 -19.30 -20.43
CA ILE A 140 -3.62 -18.17 -20.91
C ILE A 140 -3.92 -17.27 -19.72
N PHE A 141 -3.26 -16.12 -19.71
CA PHE A 141 -3.48 -15.10 -18.71
C PHE A 141 -4.69 -14.24 -19.07
N PRO A 142 -5.48 -13.81 -18.07
CA PRO A 142 -6.62 -12.96 -18.31
C PRO A 142 -6.18 -11.61 -18.89
N SER A 143 -7.01 -11.08 -19.78
CA SER A 143 -6.81 -9.77 -20.43
C SER A 143 -7.36 -8.57 -19.63
N PRO A 144 -8.29 -8.73 -18.66
CA PRO A 144 -8.63 -7.69 -17.69
C PRO A 144 -7.69 -7.64 -16.48
N LYS A 145 -7.61 -6.47 -15.83
CA LYS A 145 -6.79 -6.28 -14.62
C LYS A 145 -7.41 -6.87 -13.34
N GLU A 146 -8.66 -7.34 -13.40
CA GLU A 146 -9.44 -7.76 -12.23
C GLU A 146 -9.72 -9.26 -12.19
N GLU A 147 -9.45 -9.98 -13.28
CA GLU A 147 -9.57 -11.44 -13.34
C GLU A 147 -8.32 -12.11 -12.76
N THR A 148 -8.52 -13.11 -11.91
CA THR A 148 -7.46 -13.86 -11.22
C THR A 148 -7.23 -15.25 -11.80
N LEU A 149 -8.10 -15.72 -12.71
CA LEU A 149 -8.02 -17.08 -13.24
C LEU A 149 -7.04 -17.16 -14.42
N VAL A 150 -6.01 -17.99 -14.26
CA VAL A 150 -5.09 -18.38 -15.34
C VAL A 150 -5.56 -19.72 -15.89
N VAL A 151 -5.91 -19.76 -17.18
CA VAL A 151 -6.36 -20.98 -17.84
C VAL A 151 -5.15 -21.78 -18.31
N LEU A 152 -5.18 -23.08 -18.06
CA LEU A 152 -4.19 -24.08 -18.43
C LEU A 152 -4.80 -25.01 -19.48
N GLU A 153 -4.25 -25.02 -20.69
CA GLU A 153 -4.69 -25.92 -21.77
C GLU A 153 -3.60 -26.96 -22.09
N GLY A 154 -3.93 -28.24 -22.07
CA GLY A 154 -2.97 -29.33 -22.31
C GLY A 154 -3.58 -30.57 -22.95
N GLU A 155 -2.73 -31.56 -23.25
CA GLU A 155 -3.14 -32.81 -23.92
C GLU A 155 -3.45 -33.95 -22.93
N SER A 156 -3.12 -33.78 -21.65
CA SER A 156 -3.39 -34.78 -20.60
C SER A 156 -3.68 -34.12 -19.26
N ALA A 157 -4.40 -34.83 -18.38
CA ALA A 157 -4.57 -34.41 -16.98
C ALA A 157 -3.24 -34.36 -16.22
N GLU A 158 -2.29 -35.25 -16.53
CA GLU A 158 -0.97 -35.29 -15.89
C GLU A 158 -0.15 -34.03 -16.21
N SER A 159 -0.16 -33.56 -17.47
CA SER A 159 0.54 -32.34 -17.86
C SER A 159 -0.03 -31.10 -17.18
N ILE A 160 -1.36 -31.02 -17.06
CA ILE A 160 -2.06 -29.97 -16.30
C ILE A 160 -1.64 -30.00 -14.82
N GLY A 161 -1.63 -31.18 -14.20
CA GLY A 161 -1.20 -31.36 -12.81
C GLY A 161 0.23 -30.86 -12.56
N LYS A 162 1.17 -31.22 -13.44
CA LYS A 162 2.57 -30.74 -13.37
C LYS A 162 2.68 -29.23 -13.52
N ALA A 163 1.91 -28.62 -14.43
CA ALA A 163 1.89 -27.17 -14.60
C ALA A 163 1.32 -26.46 -13.36
N SER A 164 0.21 -26.95 -12.80
CA SER A 164 -0.38 -26.41 -11.58
C SER A 164 0.57 -26.49 -10.38
N GLU A 165 1.24 -27.63 -10.18
CA GLU A 165 2.24 -27.79 -9.11
C GLU A 165 3.42 -26.82 -9.31
N ARG A 166 3.90 -26.66 -10.55
CA ARG A 166 4.97 -25.72 -10.87
C ARG A 166 4.57 -24.28 -10.57
N ILE A 167 3.34 -23.88 -10.91
CA ILE A 167 2.78 -22.56 -10.59
C ILE A 167 2.71 -22.39 -9.07
N ALA A 168 2.16 -23.36 -8.33
CA ALA A 168 2.05 -23.29 -6.87
C ALA A 168 3.40 -23.04 -6.20
N LYS A 169 4.46 -23.75 -6.63
CA LYS A 169 5.82 -23.53 -6.13
C LYS A 169 6.36 -22.12 -6.41
N ILE A 170 6.10 -21.58 -7.60
CA ILE A 170 6.49 -20.20 -7.95
C ILE A 170 5.78 -19.19 -7.05
N LEU A 171 4.50 -19.42 -6.73
CA LEU A 171 3.73 -18.55 -5.85
C LEU A 171 4.27 -18.60 -4.41
N GLU A 172 4.59 -19.79 -3.90
CA GLU A 172 5.18 -19.97 -2.57
C GLU A 172 6.54 -19.23 -2.45
N GLU A 173 7.38 -19.33 -3.47
CA GLU A 173 8.64 -18.58 -3.55
C GLU A 173 8.40 -17.06 -3.66
N ALA A 174 7.40 -16.65 -4.44
CA ALA A 174 7.08 -15.24 -4.69
C ALA A 174 6.60 -14.51 -3.43
N VAL A 175 5.78 -15.15 -2.59
CA VAL A 175 5.25 -14.52 -1.37
C VAL A 175 6.34 -14.25 -0.32
N GLN A 176 7.36 -15.11 -0.27
CA GLN A 176 8.54 -14.93 0.59
C GLN A 176 9.59 -13.97 -0.03
N SER A 177 9.50 -13.71 -1.34
CA SER A 177 10.51 -12.96 -2.08
C SER A 177 10.56 -11.46 -1.69
N PRO A 178 11.75 -10.85 -1.59
CA PRO A 178 11.88 -9.38 -1.53
C PRO A 178 11.25 -8.64 -2.70
N MET A 179 11.04 -9.30 -3.83
CA MET A 179 10.47 -8.70 -5.04
C MET A 179 8.96 -8.44 -4.93
N LEU A 180 8.26 -9.13 -4.02
CA LEU A 180 6.88 -8.79 -3.72
C LEU A 180 6.85 -7.54 -2.84
N ASP A 181 6.19 -6.50 -3.35
CA ASP A 181 6.08 -5.21 -2.68
C ASP A 181 5.17 -5.29 -1.46
N TYR A 182 5.51 -4.55 -0.40
CA TYR A 182 4.57 -4.32 0.69
C TYR A 182 3.32 -3.60 0.15
N SER A 183 2.14 -3.99 0.61
CA SER A 183 0.87 -3.41 0.18
C SER A 183 0.15 -2.69 1.31
N HIS A 184 0.39 -3.09 2.56
CA HIS A 184 -0.25 -2.53 3.74
C HIS A 184 0.77 -2.31 4.85
N PHE A 185 0.37 -1.62 5.91
CA PHE A 185 1.19 -1.41 7.10
C PHE A 185 0.31 -1.13 8.31
N ILE A 186 0.82 -1.48 9.50
CA ILE A 186 0.25 -1.04 10.77
C ILE A 186 0.90 0.28 11.15
N SER A 187 0.10 1.25 11.57
CA SER A 187 0.61 2.58 11.91
C SER A 187 -0.14 3.27 13.04
N LEU A 188 0.54 4.26 13.62
CA LEU A 188 -0.03 5.24 14.52
C LEU A 188 -0.25 6.54 13.71
N PRO A 189 -1.48 6.98 13.47
CA PRO A 189 -1.76 8.13 12.63
C PRO A 189 -1.37 9.42 13.34
N LEU A 190 -0.63 10.29 12.64
CA LEU A 190 -0.20 11.60 13.17
C LEU A 190 -0.75 12.77 12.37
N ALA A 191 -1.10 12.57 11.10
CA ALA A 191 -1.73 13.59 10.26
C ALA A 191 -3.14 13.99 10.70
N ILE A 192 -3.72 13.28 11.68
CA ILE A 192 -4.96 13.64 12.36
C ILE A 192 -4.82 14.94 13.17
N HIS A 193 -3.59 15.36 13.49
CA HIS A 193 -3.31 16.57 14.27
C HIS A 193 -3.06 17.76 13.33
N PRO A 194 -4.01 18.71 13.17
CA PRO A 194 -3.89 19.78 12.18
C PRO A 194 -2.68 20.68 12.42
N GLY A 195 -2.36 20.96 13.70
CA GLY A 195 -1.18 21.76 14.07
C GLY A 195 0.14 21.10 13.65
N LEU A 196 0.25 19.77 13.69
CA LEU A 196 1.43 19.06 13.17
C LEU A 196 1.53 19.18 11.65
N VAL A 197 0.40 18.98 10.97
CA VAL A 197 0.31 19.09 9.50
C VAL A 197 0.72 20.50 9.04
N GLU A 198 0.29 21.54 9.75
CA GLU A 198 0.69 22.92 9.47
C GLU A 198 2.19 23.15 9.68
N LYS A 199 2.75 22.71 10.81
CA LYS A 199 4.20 22.77 11.08
C LYS A 199 5.01 22.10 9.98
N LEU A 200 4.60 20.92 9.53
CA LEU A 200 5.25 20.19 8.43
C LEU A 200 5.13 20.91 7.10
N ASN A 201 3.99 21.53 6.80
CA ASN A 201 3.83 22.37 5.60
C ASN A 201 4.75 23.59 5.66
N ASN A 202 4.86 24.26 6.80
CA ASN A 202 5.71 25.43 6.99
C ASN A 202 7.19 25.06 6.86
N PHE A 203 7.61 23.92 7.42
CA PHE A 203 8.93 23.35 7.21
C PHE A 203 9.23 23.13 5.72
N GLN A 204 8.32 22.50 4.98
CA GLN A 204 8.49 22.28 3.53
C GLN A 204 8.58 23.58 2.75
N ARG A 205 7.68 24.54 3.04
CA ARG A 205 7.67 25.85 2.39
C ARG A 205 8.96 26.61 2.66
N SER A 206 9.44 26.63 3.90
CA SER A 206 10.67 27.35 4.26
C SER A 206 11.89 26.79 3.55
N ILE A 207 12.05 25.47 3.48
CA ILE A 207 13.20 24.88 2.78
C ILE A 207 13.10 25.09 1.26
N LEU A 208 11.90 24.96 0.67
CA LEU A 208 11.71 25.10 -0.77
C LEU A 208 11.71 26.56 -1.24
N SER A 209 11.21 27.51 -0.44
CA SER A 209 11.18 28.94 -0.80
C SER A 209 12.58 29.56 -0.84
N VAL A 210 13.50 29.06 -0.01
CA VAL A 210 14.92 29.43 -0.05
C VAL A 210 15.54 29.12 -1.43
N SER A 211 14.95 28.22 -2.23
CA SER A 211 15.43 27.91 -3.60
C SER A 211 14.70 28.60 -4.75
N ALA A 212 13.60 29.32 -4.50
CA ALA A 212 12.79 29.94 -5.56
C ALA A 212 13.18 31.41 -5.86
N SER A 213 13.97 32.05 -4.99
CA SER A 213 14.40 33.45 -5.18
C SER A 213 15.60 33.64 -6.13
N ASN A 214 15.98 32.58 -6.87
CA ASN A 214 17.12 32.57 -7.81
C ASN A 214 16.70 32.17 -9.24
N VAL A 215 15.49 32.48 -9.70
CA VAL A 215 15.19 32.43 -11.13
C VAL A 215 14.37 33.65 -11.53
N ASP A 216 14.95 34.37 -12.48
CA ASP A 216 14.36 35.45 -13.25
C ASP A 216 12.99 35.07 -13.80
N SER A 217 12.19 36.09 -14.06
CA SER A 217 10.83 36.02 -14.57
C SER A 217 10.67 34.95 -15.64
N ASP A 218 9.75 34.01 -15.43
CA ASP A 218 8.89 33.56 -16.50
C ASP A 218 7.57 33.05 -15.94
N LYS A 219 6.52 33.61 -16.54
CA LYS A 219 5.11 33.51 -16.19
C LYS A 219 4.64 32.05 -16.25
N ASP A 220 3.78 31.67 -15.32
CA ASP A 220 2.75 30.68 -15.63
C ASP A 220 1.44 31.05 -14.95
N GLU A 221 0.42 31.02 -15.78
CA GLU A 221 -0.92 31.56 -15.66
C GLU A 221 -1.75 30.82 -14.59
N ILE A 222 -2.41 31.60 -13.74
CA ILE A 222 -3.51 31.13 -12.91
C ILE A 222 -4.78 31.33 -13.73
N LEU A 223 -5.35 30.24 -14.26
CA LEU A 223 -6.76 30.24 -14.68
C LEU A 223 -7.62 30.10 -13.43
N SER A 224 -8.12 31.24 -12.95
CA SER A 224 -9.17 31.37 -11.94
C SER A 224 -10.45 31.82 -12.64
N GLU A 225 -11.43 30.93 -12.74
CA GLU A 225 -12.82 31.30 -12.99
C GLU A 225 -13.63 31.07 -11.71
N GLY A 226 -14.38 32.08 -11.28
CA GLY A 226 -15.23 32.05 -10.10
C GLY A 226 -15.62 33.45 -9.66
N SER A 227 -16.70 33.94 -10.26
CA SER A 227 -17.36 35.25 -10.14
C SER A 227 -17.93 35.61 -8.76
N VAL A 228 -18.44 36.86 -8.70
CA VAL A 228 -19.37 37.53 -7.75
C VAL A 228 -18.70 38.32 -6.62
N ASP A 229 -19.10 39.55 -6.24
CA ASP A 229 -19.96 40.62 -6.76
C ASP A 229 -19.52 41.89 -5.99
N GLU A 230 -19.65 43.08 -6.59
CA GLU A 230 -19.29 44.35 -5.95
C GLU A 230 -20.40 44.84 -5.01
N THR A 231 -20.03 45.43 -3.86
CA THR A 231 -20.77 46.56 -3.27
C THR A 231 -19.84 47.39 -2.38
N ASP A 232 -19.93 48.71 -2.58
CA ASP A 232 -19.26 49.81 -1.87
C ASP A 232 -19.69 49.93 -0.40
N GLU A 233 -18.78 50.35 0.49
CA GLU A 233 -18.81 51.72 1.06
C GLU A 233 -17.77 51.98 2.18
N ALA A 234 -17.22 53.20 2.09
CA ALA A 234 -16.89 54.13 3.18
C ALA A 234 -15.62 53.93 4.05
N ALA A 235 -15.05 55.09 4.38
CA ALA A 235 -13.69 55.35 4.81
C ALA A 235 -13.53 55.54 6.35
N SER A 236 -12.37 55.08 6.87
CA SER A 236 -11.41 55.71 7.82
C SER A 236 -11.88 56.43 9.11
N PRO A 237 -11.00 56.71 10.11
CA PRO A 237 -9.72 56.10 10.52
C PRO A 237 -9.68 55.80 12.04
N SER A 238 -8.61 55.18 12.59
CA SER A 238 -7.79 55.77 13.68
C SER A 238 -6.88 54.78 14.46
N VAL A 239 -5.64 55.26 14.63
CA VAL A 239 -4.70 55.13 15.76
C VAL A 239 -3.94 53.82 15.99
N SER A 240 -2.63 53.94 15.72
CA SER A 240 -1.56 53.04 16.12
C SER A 240 -1.22 53.15 17.61
N VAL A 241 -0.92 52.01 18.25
CA VAL A 241 -0.01 51.97 19.41
C VAL A 241 1.06 50.91 19.12
N LYS A 242 2.30 51.38 18.99
CA LYS A 242 3.51 50.55 18.88
C LYS A 242 3.99 50.16 20.28
N LEU A 243 4.25 48.88 20.50
CA LEU A 243 5.22 48.39 21.48
C LEU A 243 6.20 47.47 20.73
N PRO A 244 7.53 47.68 20.81
CA PRO A 244 8.48 46.88 20.04
C PRO A 244 8.83 45.61 20.81
N VAL A 245 8.39 44.46 20.31
CA VAL A 245 9.06 43.19 20.61
C VAL A 245 10.14 43.01 19.56
N GLN A 246 11.40 42.99 19.99
CA GLN A 246 12.53 42.64 19.13
C GLN A 246 12.42 41.15 18.79
N GLU A 247 11.77 40.83 17.67
CA GLU A 247 11.95 39.55 17.02
C GLU A 247 13.34 39.55 16.37
N GLU A 248 14.26 38.76 16.93
CA GLU A 248 15.50 38.42 16.27
C GLU A 248 15.17 37.73 14.94
N LYS A 249 15.37 38.44 13.83
CA LYS A 249 15.20 37.87 12.49
C LYS A 249 16.20 36.73 12.32
N PRO A 250 15.77 35.48 12.06
CA PRO A 250 16.70 34.41 11.80
C PRO A 250 17.48 34.74 10.52
N VAL A 251 18.80 34.61 10.58
CA VAL A 251 19.70 34.82 9.45
C VAL A 251 19.38 33.75 8.40
N ILE A 252 18.64 34.12 7.35
CA ILE A 252 18.28 33.24 6.24
C ILE A 252 19.52 33.07 5.35
N VAL A 253 20.20 31.93 5.48
CA VAL A 253 21.27 31.55 4.56
C VAL A 253 20.63 31.13 3.23
N LYS A 254 20.90 31.87 2.15
CA LYS A 254 20.46 31.51 0.78
C LYS A 254 21.05 30.14 0.40
N MET A 255 20.21 29.22 -0.09
CA MET A 255 20.64 27.87 -0.51
C MET A 255 20.14 27.50 -1.89
N ASP A 256 21.05 27.10 -2.77
CA ASP A 256 20.69 26.46 -4.04
C ASP A 256 20.41 24.96 -3.84
N ASN A 257 19.15 24.63 -3.52
CA ASN A 257 18.68 23.26 -3.21
C ASN A 257 19.00 22.20 -4.28
N LYS A 258 19.18 22.59 -5.55
CA LYS A 258 19.58 21.67 -6.63
C LYS A 258 20.98 21.09 -6.42
N GLU A 259 21.91 21.86 -5.85
CA GLU A 259 23.27 21.41 -5.58
C GLU A 259 23.32 20.39 -4.43
N PHE A 260 22.43 20.58 -3.44
CA PHE A 260 22.26 19.74 -2.25
C PHE A 260 21.36 18.51 -2.47
N GLY A 261 20.80 18.34 -3.67
CA GLY A 261 19.91 17.22 -3.98
C GLY A 261 18.57 17.27 -3.24
N ILE A 262 18.12 18.44 -2.81
CA ILE A 262 16.81 18.60 -2.17
C ILE A 262 15.79 18.89 -3.26
N ASP A 263 14.77 18.03 -3.38
CA ASP A 263 13.68 18.15 -4.34
C ASP A 263 12.33 18.03 -3.61
N LYS A 264 11.28 18.70 -4.08
CA LYS A 264 9.95 18.65 -3.46
C LYS A 264 9.43 17.21 -3.28
N SER A 265 9.80 16.28 -4.17
CA SER A 265 9.33 14.90 -4.11
C SER A 265 9.96 14.05 -3.00
N ILE A 266 11.09 14.45 -2.41
CA ILE A 266 11.69 13.69 -1.30
C ILE A 266 11.06 14.02 0.05
N PHE A 267 10.22 15.05 0.15
CA PHE A 267 9.47 15.34 1.37
C PHE A 267 8.26 14.40 1.49
N ILE A 268 8.03 13.88 2.70
CA ILE A 268 6.80 13.13 2.99
C ILE A 268 5.62 14.09 2.96
N LYS A 269 4.52 13.70 2.34
CA LYS A 269 3.31 14.54 2.31
C LYS A 269 2.79 14.73 3.74
N PRO A 270 2.55 15.95 4.22
CA PRO A 270 2.08 16.18 5.59
C PRO A 270 0.77 15.45 5.91
N LYS A 271 -0.14 15.39 4.94
CA LYS A 271 -1.42 14.65 5.04
C LYS A 271 -1.28 13.12 5.17
N THR A 272 -0.08 12.56 5.00
CA THR A 272 0.17 11.11 5.11
C THR A 272 1.11 10.79 6.27
N PHE A 273 1.31 11.72 7.19
CA PHE A 273 2.28 11.58 8.29
C PHE A 273 1.80 10.58 9.34
N HIS A 274 2.67 9.65 9.71
CA HIS A 274 2.36 8.52 10.58
C HIS A 274 3.64 7.92 11.18
N LEU A 275 3.48 7.11 12.23
CA LEU A 275 4.54 6.20 12.69
C LEU A 275 4.23 4.80 12.19
N THR A 276 5.19 4.16 11.51
CA THR A 276 5.03 2.78 11.05
C THR A 276 5.41 1.80 12.17
N VAL A 277 4.52 0.85 12.46
CA VAL A 277 4.75 -0.26 13.40
C VAL A 277 5.17 -1.52 12.64
N LEU A 278 4.44 -1.91 11.58
CA LEU A 278 4.74 -3.09 10.76
C LEU A 278 4.50 -2.82 9.29
N MET A 279 5.32 -3.41 8.43
CA MET A 279 5.10 -3.44 6.98
C MET A 279 4.56 -4.81 6.57
N LEU A 280 3.48 -4.86 5.80
CA LEU A 280 2.74 -6.08 5.48
C LEU A 280 2.62 -6.32 3.98
N LYS A 281 2.71 -7.60 3.59
CA LYS A 281 2.43 -8.08 2.24
C LYS A 281 1.09 -8.80 2.24
N LEU A 282 0.04 -8.04 1.94
CA LEU A 282 -1.33 -8.55 1.82
C LEU A 282 -1.73 -8.41 0.35
N TRP A 283 -1.61 -9.49 -0.41
CA TRP A 283 -1.79 -9.46 -1.87
C TRP A 283 -3.22 -9.81 -2.31
N ASN A 284 -4.10 -10.19 -1.37
CA ASN A 284 -5.47 -10.58 -1.64
C ASN A 284 -6.42 -10.19 -0.50
N LYS A 285 -7.73 -10.37 -0.72
CA LYS A 285 -8.78 -9.98 0.24
C LYS A 285 -8.72 -10.82 1.52
N ASP A 286 -8.45 -12.11 1.42
CA ASP A 286 -8.38 -13.02 2.57
C ASP A 286 -7.29 -12.61 3.56
N ARG A 287 -6.11 -12.23 3.08
CA ARG A 287 -5.02 -11.74 3.94
C ARG A 287 -5.32 -10.37 4.55
N ILE A 288 -6.09 -9.53 3.87
CA ILE A 288 -6.55 -8.24 4.42
C ILE A 288 -7.58 -8.48 5.53
N ALA A 289 -8.51 -9.41 5.32
CA ALA A 289 -9.48 -9.82 6.34
C ALA A 289 -8.75 -10.41 7.56
N GLN A 290 -7.85 -11.38 7.35
CA GLN A 290 -7.05 -11.97 8.41
C GLN A 290 -6.25 -10.92 9.21
N ALA A 291 -5.63 -9.95 8.52
CA ALA A 291 -4.91 -8.86 9.19
C ALA A 291 -5.84 -7.96 10.04
N SER A 292 -7.06 -7.74 9.56
CA SER A 292 -8.07 -6.96 10.28
C SER A 292 -8.56 -7.72 11.51
N ASP A 293 -8.84 -9.01 11.38
CA ASP A 293 -9.28 -9.88 12.47
C ASP A 293 -8.20 -9.98 13.57
N VAL A 294 -6.94 -10.15 13.17
CA VAL A 294 -5.80 -10.17 14.11
C VAL A 294 -5.74 -8.84 14.87
N LEU A 295 -5.78 -7.71 14.17
CA LEU A 295 -5.71 -6.38 14.81
C LEU A 295 -6.86 -6.16 15.79
N GLN A 296 -8.09 -6.52 15.43
CA GLN A 296 -9.25 -6.41 16.31
C GLN A 296 -9.14 -7.31 17.53
N SER A 297 -8.72 -8.57 17.33
CA SER A 297 -8.63 -9.57 18.41
C SER A 297 -7.65 -9.18 19.53
N ILE A 298 -6.63 -8.38 19.23
CA ILE A 298 -5.62 -7.95 20.20
C ILE A 298 -5.94 -6.59 20.85
N SER A 299 -7.08 -5.97 20.54
CA SER A 299 -7.43 -4.64 21.05
C SER A 299 -7.31 -4.53 22.59
N SER A 300 -7.87 -5.50 23.33
CA SER A 300 -7.76 -5.53 24.81
C SER A 300 -6.31 -5.65 25.27
N GLN A 301 -5.53 -6.53 24.65
CA GLN A 301 -4.12 -6.77 25.02
C GLN A 301 -3.26 -5.52 24.76
N VAL A 302 -3.55 -4.79 23.68
CA VAL A 302 -2.91 -3.51 23.38
C VAL A 302 -3.25 -2.47 24.45
N ASN A 303 -4.52 -2.37 24.84
CA ASN A 303 -4.95 -1.44 25.89
C ASN A 303 -4.38 -1.81 27.27
N GLU A 304 -4.30 -3.09 27.61
CA GLU A 304 -3.64 -3.59 28.82
C GLU A 304 -2.13 -3.27 28.81
N ALA A 305 -1.46 -3.40 27.65
CA ALA A 305 -0.05 -3.00 27.52
C ALA A 305 0.18 -1.49 27.68
N LEU A 306 -0.86 -0.69 27.41
CA LEU A 306 -0.93 0.75 27.69
C LEU A 306 -1.44 1.06 29.11
N GLU A 307 -1.66 0.03 29.93
CA GLU A 307 -2.20 0.12 31.29
C GLU A 307 -3.57 0.82 31.35
N ASN A 308 -4.35 0.69 30.28
CA ASN A 308 -5.65 1.35 30.08
C ASN A 308 -5.61 2.87 30.28
N ARG A 309 -4.44 3.48 30.08
CA ARG A 309 -4.22 4.92 30.20
C ARG A 309 -3.87 5.51 28.84
N PRO A 310 -4.25 6.77 28.58
CA PRO A 310 -3.86 7.47 27.36
C PRO A 310 -2.35 7.48 27.16
N ILE A 311 -1.96 7.57 25.89
CA ILE A 311 -0.57 7.61 25.47
C ILE A 311 -0.34 8.78 24.52
N SER A 312 0.71 9.55 24.81
CA SER A 312 1.15 10.68 24.00
C SER A 312 2.62 10.52 23.66
N ILE A 313 3.01 11.11 22.54
CA ILE A 313 4.39 11.17 22.09
C ILE A 313 4.85 12.62 21.95
N GLN A 314 6.13 12.86 22.17
CA GLN A 314 6.81 14.09 21.76
C GLN A 314 7.63 13.82 20.51
N LEU A 315 7.55 14.74 19.56
CA LEU A 315 8.41 14.79 18.39
C LEU A 315 9.38 15.95 18.57
N LYS A 316 10.68 15.65 18.72
CA LYS A 316 11.70 16.69 18.95
C LYS A 316 12.97 16.44 18.16
N GLY A 317 13.41 17.48 17.49
CA GLY A 317 14.61 17.52 16.68
C GLY A 317 14.53 16.73 15.38
N LEU A 318 15.69 16.46 14.80
CA LEU A 318 15.86 15.67 13.57
C LEU A 318 17.00 14.66 13.71
N THR A 319 16.86 13.51 13.07
CA THR A 319 17.89 12.48 13.01
C THR A 319 17.92 11.81 11.63
N CYS A 320 19.10 11.31 11.25
CA CYS A 320 19.28 10.50 10.05
C CYS A 320 19.11 9.02 10.39
N MET A 321 18.33 8.27 9.60
CA MET A 321 18.16 6.82 9.81
C MET A 321 19.49 6.05 9.72
N LYS A 322 20.31 6.43 8.74
CA LYS A 322 21.68 5.96 8.53
C LYS A 322 22.49 7.09 7.90
N GLY A 323 23.78 7.16 8.21
CA GLY A 323 24.71 8.14 7.67
C GLY A 323 24.65 9.50 8.37
N SER A 324 25.37 10.47 7.81
CA SER A 324 25.48 11.85 8.34
C SER A 324 24.54 12.81 7.60
N PRO A 325 24.21 13.98 8.19
CA PRO A 325 23.44 15.03 7.51
C PRO A 325 23.96 15.40 6.12
N ALA A 326 25.29 15.38 5.88
CA ALA A 326 25.87 15.70 4.58
C ALA A 326 25.50 14.71 3.44
N ARG A 327 25.08 13.49 3.77
CA ARG A 327 24.73 12.41 2.83
C ARG A 327 23.50 11.65 3.32
N ALA A 328 22.48 12.40 3.73
CA ALA A 328 21.26 11.84 4.27
C ALA A 328 20.46 11.10 3.19
N ARG A 329 19.89 9.94 3.55
CA ARG A 329 18.90 9.22 2.73
C ARG A 329 17.49 9.40 3.28
N VAL A 330 17.38 9.35 4.61
CA VAL A 330 16.13 9.46 5.35
C VAL A 330 16.38 10.37 6.54
N VAL A 331 15.56 11.41 6.67
CA VAL A 331 15.52 12.31 7.83
C VAL A 331 14.16 12.15 8.49
N TYR A 332 14.16 11.98 9.80
CA TYR A 332 12.97 11.75 10.61
C TYR A 332 13.04 12.53 11.92
N ALA A 333 11.90 12.84 12.52
CA ALA A 333 11.83 13.32 13.90
C ALA A 333 11.82 12.12 14.86
N PRO A 334 12.75 12.06 15.83
CA PRO A 334 12.72 11.10 16.92
C PRO A 334 11.37 11.11 17.66
N VAL A 335 10.96 9.93 18.11
CA VAL A 335 9.72 9.73 18.87
C VAL A 335 10.09 9.45 20.31
N LEU A 336 9.60 10.27 21.23
CA LEU A 336 9.73 10.08 22.67
C LEU A 336 8.35 9.81 23.27
N GLU A 337 8.25 8.81 24.13
CA GLU A 337 7.02 8.55 24.89
C GLU A 337 6.91 9.55 26.03
N ILE A 338 5.76 10.22 26.15
CA ILE A 338 5.46 11.07 27.31
C ILE A 338 5.22 10.17 28.53
N GLY A 339 5.95 10.45 29.62
CA GLY A 339 5.97 9.64 30.84
C GLY A 339 7.14 8.65 30.90
N GLY A 340 7.67 8.22 29.75
CA GLY A 340 8.88 7.39 29.68
C GLY A 340 8.76 5.97 30.27
N GLU A 341 7.54 5.46 30.40
CA GLU A 341 7.25 4.17 31.03
C GLU A 341 7.46 2.97 30.07
N GLY A 342 7.64 3.25 28.77
CA GLY A 342 7.82 2.26 27.71
C GLY A 342 6.52 1.56 27.31
N ARG A 343 5.36 2.13 27.68
CA ARG A 343 4.03 1.58 27.38
C ARG A 343 3.79 1.47 25.87
N LEU A 344 4.20 2.47 25.11
CA LEU A 344 4.01 2.49 23.66
C LEU A 344 4.80 1.37 22.97
N VAL A 345 6.04 1.15 23.41
CA VAL A 345 6.89 0.08 22.87
C VAL A 345 6.32 -1.29 23.23
N ARG A 346 5.82 -1.49 24.46
CA ARG A 346 5.12 -2.74 24.86
C ARG A 346 3.90 -3.00 23.99
N ALA A 347 3.04 -1.99 23.79
CA ALA A 347 1.86 -2.11 22.93
C ALA A 347 2.23 -2.47 21.48
N CYS A 348 3.25 -1.81 20.92
CA CYS A 348 3.74 -2.14 19.57
C CYS A 348 4.35 -3.55 19.48
N LYS A 349 4.96 -4.03 20.56
CA LYS A 349 5.47 -5.40 20.65
C LYS A 349 4.34 -6.44 20.64
N VAL A 350 3.26 -6.21 21.39
CA VAL A 350 2.04 -7.06 21.35
C VAL A 350 1.51 -7.18 19.92
N ILE A 351 1.39 -6.05 19.23
CA ILE A 351 0.97 -6.02 17.81
C ILE A 351 1.93 -6.84 16.95
N THR A 352 3.24 -6.60 17.08
CA THR A 352 4.26 -7.31 16.30
C THR A 352 4.20 -8.81 16.50
N GLU A 353 4.15 -9.28 17.75
CA GLU A 353 4.13 -10.70 18.09
C GLU A 353 2.86 -11.39 17.56
N ALA A 354 1.70 -10.73 17.65
CA ALA A 354 0.44 -11.28 17.12
C ALA A 354 0.47 -11.43 15.59
N PHE A 355 1.00 -10.45 14.88
CA PHE A 355 1.14 -10.48 13.42
C PHE A 355 2.22 -11.46 12.92
N VAL A 356 3.28 -11.66 13.70
CA VAL A 356 4.27 -12.72 13.44
C VAL A 356 3.65 -14.09 13.65
N LYS A 357 2.95 -14.29 14.78
CA LYS A 357 2.27 -15.56 15.11
C LYS A 357 1.21 -15.95 14.09
N SER A 358 0.54 -14.99 13.46
CA SER A 358 -0.47 -15.23 12.42
C SER A 358 0.10 -15.48 11.01
N GLY A 359 1.43 -15.44 10.83
CA GLY A 359 2.07 -15.66 9.53
C GLY A 359 1.87 -14.51 8.53
N LEU A 360 1.54 -13.31 9.03
CA LEU A 360 1.37 -12.10 8.22
C LEU A 360 2.66 -11.31 8.00
N VAL A 361 3.69 -11.61 8.79
CA VAL A 361 5.01 -10.97 8.75
C VAL A 361 6.05 -11.98 8.25
N LEU A 362 6.91 -11.55 7.33
CA LEU A 362 8.01 -12.38 6.83
C LEU A 362 9.05 -12.61 7.94
N GLU A 363 9.66 -13.78 7.97
CA GLU A 363 10.65 -14.15 8.98
C GLU A 363 11.79 -13.12 9.11
N ARG A 364 12.27 -12.60 7.98
CA ARG A 364 13.32 -11.57 7.95
C ARG A 364 12.91 -10.26 8.62
N ASP A 365 11.62 -9.91 8.51
CA ASP A 365 11.06 -8.67 9.03
C ASP A 365 10.73 -8.84 10.53
N ALA A 366 10.31 -10.05 10.92
CA ALA A 366 10.07 -10.43 12.32
C ALA A 366 11.32 -10.34 13.21
N ARG A 367 12.51 -10.48 12.62
CA ARG A 367 13.81 -10.36 13.33
C ARG A 367 14.28 -8.92 13.50
N GLN A 368 13.61 -7.94 12.90
CA GLN A 368 14.01 -6.53 13.02
C GLN A 368 13.44 -5.90 14.28
N GLU A 369 14.30 -5.21 15.03
CA GLU A 369 13.86 -4.43 16.18
C GLU A 369 13.05 -3.21 15.72
N LEU A 370 11.89 -3.00 16.35
CA LEU A 370 11.03 -1.87 16.06
C LEU A 370 11.71 -0.56 16.48
N ARG A 371 11.84 0.37 15.52
CA ARG A 371 12.25 1.75 15.78
C ARG A 371 11.19 2.70 15.26
N LEU A 372 10.40 3.27 16.16
CA LEU A 372 9.42 4.30 15.80
C LEU A 372 10.16 5.55 15.32
N HIS A 373 9.77 6.03 14.15
CA HIS A 373 10.37 7.20 13.54
C HIS A 373 9.33 7.93 12.70
N ALA A 374 9.23 9.25 12.90
CA ALA A 374 8.33 10.09 12.13
C ALA A 374 9.08 10.60 10.88
N THR A 375 9.01 9.86 9.78
CA THR A 375 9.79 10.20 8.56
C THR A 375 9.33 11.51 7.95
N ILE A 376 10.24 12.48 7.79
CA ILE A 376 9.95 13.81 7.23
C ILE A 376 10.47 13.90 5.77
N MET A 377 11.63 13.31 5.49
CA MET A 377 12.22 13.30 4.14
C MET A 377 12.82 11.94 3.83
N ASN A 378 12.66 11.46 2.59
CA ASN A 378 13.22 10.19 2.15
C ASN A 378 13.47 10.18 0.63
N VAL A 379 14.73 9.95 0.24
CA VAL A 379 15.18 9.95 -1.16
C VAL A 379 14.48 8.93 -2.04
N ARG A 380 13.93 7.85 -1.46
CA ARG A 380 13.20 6.82 -2.23
C ARG A 380 11.98 7.37 -2.96
N HIS A 381 11.45 8.53 -2.53
CA HIS A 381 10.30 9.18 -3.15
C HIS A 381 10.68 10.15 -4.29
N ARG A 382 11.98 10.30 -4.59
CA ARG A 382 12.46 11.19 -5.63
C ARG A 382 11.86 10.82 -7.00
N LYS A 383 11.31 11.81 -7.71
CA LYS A 383 10.66 11.63 -9.02
C LYS A 383 11.61 11.71 -10.24
N SER A 384 12.88 12.11 -10.07
CA SER A 384 13.82 12.37 -11.18
C SER A 384 14.48 11.10 -11.76
N LYS A 385 14.59 11.04 -13.10
CA LYS A 385 15.06 9.91 -13.92
C LYS A 385 16.52 9.96 -14.38
N LYS A 386 17.34 10.93 -13.98
CA LYS A 386 18.75 10.98 -14.40
C LYS A 386 19.60 10.08 -13.50
N SER A 387 20.05 8.95 -14.06
CA SER A 387 20.93 7.94 -13.44
C SER A 387 22.34 8.47 -13.19
N ASN A 388 22.49 9.42 -12.27
CA ASN A 388 23.78 9.79 -11.72
C ASN A 388 23.73 9.50 -10.21
N GLY A 389 24.80 8.92 -9.64
CA GLY A 389 24.86 8.49 -8.23
C GLY A 389 24.59 9.56 -7.16
N ARG A 390 24.35 10.83 -7.55
CA ARG A 390 23.82 11.92 -6.69
C ARG A 390 22.34 11.75 -6.33
N ASN A 391 21.64 10.75 -6.87
CA ASN A 391 20.23 10.48 -6.53
C ASN A 391 20.02 9.68 -5.25
N ASP A 392 21.08 9.14 -4.68
CA ASP A 392 21.01 8.25 -3.53
C ASP A 392 21.04 8.97 -2.19
N TYR A 393 21.30 10.28 -2.17
CA TYR A 393 21.40 11.09 -0.97
C TYR A 393 21.02 12.55 -1.26
N PHE A 394 20.86 13.32 -0.18
CA PHE A 394 20.78 14.78 -0.17
C PHE A 394 21.59 15.31 1.01
N ASP A 395 22.04 16.55 0.90
CA ASP A 395 22.75 17.23 1.98
C ASP A 395 21.73 17.98 2.83
N ALA A 396 21.57 17.52 4.08
CA ALA A 396 20.65 18.05 5.06
C ALA A 396 21.35 18.94 6.12
N ARG A 397 22.65 19.29 5.97
CA ARG A 397 23.38 20.03 7.03
C ARG A 397 22.72 21.34 7.43
N SER A 398 22.20 22.09 6.46
CA SER A 398 21.46 23.33 6.70
C SER A 398 20.12 23.10 7.39
N ILE A 399 19.40 22.06 6.97
CA ILE A 399 18.14 21.64 7.58
C ILE A 399 18.39 21.31 9.05
N PHE A 400 19.47 20.58 9.36
CA PHE A 400 19.86 20.29 10.74
C PHE A 400 20.32 21.54 11.50
N ARG A 401 20.97 22.51 10.85
CA ARG A 401 21.33 23.78 11.51
C ARG A 401 20.10 24.58 11.94
N GLN A 402 19.05 24.57 11.12
CA GLN A 402 17.85 25.37 11.37
C GLN A 402 16.80 24.62 12.21
N TYR A 403 16.62 23.32 11.96
CA TYR A 403 15.54 22.50 12.53
C TYR A 403 16.04 21.30 13.34
N GLY A 404 17.34 21.15 13.55
CA GLY A 404 17.94 20.00 14.23
C GLY A 404 17.42 19.79 15.64
N GLU A 405 17.09 20.88 16.34
CA GLU A 405 16.52 20.88 17.70
C GLU A 405 15.04 21.31 17.74
N GLN A 406 14.38 21.37 16.58
CA GLN A 406 13.00 21.84 16.46
C GLN A 406 12.07 21.02 17.37
N ASP A 407 11.34 21.69 18.25
CA ASP A 407 10.22 21.06 18.94
C ASP A 407 9.02 21.02 18.00
N TRP A 408 8.66 19.81 17.54
CA TRP A 408 7.50 19.61 16.69
C TRP A 408 6.23 19.56 17.53
N GLY A 409 6.32 19.26 18.82
CA GLY A 409 5.20 19.26 19.77
C GLY A 409 4.88 17.87 20.32
N GLU A 410 3.87 17.87 21.18
CA GLU A 410 3.32 16.68 21.82
C GLU A 410 1.97 16.31 21.20
N TYR A 411 1.76 15.01 21.00
CA TYR A 411 0.63 14.49 20.25
C TYR A 411 0.06 13.25 20.93
N PRO A 412 -1.24 13.23 21.26
CA PRO A 412 -1.89 12.00 21.70
C PRO A 412 -1.96 11.00 20.53
N VAL A 413 -1.92 9.71 20.86
CA VAL A 413 -2.07 8.63 19.88
C VAL A 413 -3.39 7.93 20.15
N PRO A 414 -4.45 8.23 19.39
CA PRO A 414 -5.80 7.75 19.70
C PRO A 414 -6.12 6.38 19.13
N ALA A 415 -5.35 5.90 18.15
CA ALA A 415 -5.69 4.68 17.42
C ALA A 415 -4.48 4.01 16.79
N VAL A 416 -4.65 2.73 16.45
CA VAL A 416 -3.76 1.96 15.57
C VAL A 416 -4.51 1.63 14.30
N HIS A 417 -3.92 1.91 13.14
CA HIS A 417 -4.54 1.70 11.83
C HIS A 417 -3.83 0.59 11.04
N LEU A 418 -4.60 -0.32 10.46
CA LEU A 418 -4.21 -1.09 9.29
C LEU A 418 -4.48 -0.26 8.04
N SER A 419 -3.42 0.23 7.41
CA SER A 419 -3.49 1.17 6.29
C SER A 419 -3.04 0.54 4.97
N GLN A 420 -3.74 0.85 3.88
CA GLN A 420 -3.37 0.43 2.54
C GLN A 420 -2.40 1.44 1.90
N ARG A 421 -1.27 0.96 1.37
CA ARG A 421 -0.30 1.80 0.66
C ARG A 421 -0.90 2.28 -0.65
N PHE A 422 -0.60 3.53 -1.00
CA PHE A 422 -0.95 4.17 -2.28
C PHE A 422 -2.44 4.32 -2.56
N LYS A 423 -3.32 3.96 -1.62
CA LYS A 423 -4.74 4.28 -1.62
C LYS A 423 -4.99 5.30 -0.52
N PHE A 424 -5.74 6.35 -0.83
CA PHE A 424 -5.98 7.46 0.08
C PHE A 424 -7.48 7.70 0.24
N ASP A 425 -7.88 8.20 1.40
CA ASP A 425 -9.25 8.67 1.66
C ASP A 425 -9.48 10.10 1.11
N GLU A 426 -10.69 10.62 1.31
CA GLU A 426 -11.08 11.97 0.90
C GLU A 426 -10.25 13.07 1.58
N GLY A 427 -9.80 12.84 2.82
CA GLY A 427 -8.92 13.74 3.56
C GLY A 427 -7.50 13.78 3.01
N GLY A 428 -7.11 12.76 2.24
CA GLY A 428 -5.78 12.54 1.68
C GLY A 428 -4.85 11.74 2.61
N TYR A 429 -5.37 11.16 3.69
CA TYR A 429 -4.66 10.19 4.52
C TYR A 429 -4.74 8.80 3.87
N TYR A 430 -3.93 7.84 4.34
CA TYR A 430 -3.99 6.48 3.82
C TYR A 430 -5.36 5.84 4.09
N HIS A 431 -5.88 5.10 3.12
CA HIS A 431 -7.11 4.35 3.29
C HIS A 431 -6.95 3.35 4.45
N CYS A 432 -7.77 3.52 5.48
CA CYS A 432 -7.83 2.65 6.64
C CYS A 432 -8.71 1.44 6.32
N CYS A 433 -8.13 0.24 6.36
CA CYS A 433 -8.88 -1.00 6.21
C CYS A 433 -9.56 -1.39 7.53
N CYS A 434 -8.90 -1.13 8.65
CA CYS A 434 -9.33 -1.49 10.00
C CYS A 434 -8.56 -0.65 11.02
N SER A 435 -9.17 -0.37 12.18
CA SER A 435 -8.51 0.32 13.28
C SER A 435 -8.99 -0.17 14.64
N ILE A 436 -8.12 -0.05 15.65
CA ILE A 436 -8.47 -0.20 17.06
C ILE A 436 -8.23 1.14 17.78
N SER A 437 -9.15 1.50 18.68
CA SER A 437 -9.01 2.68 19.52
C SER A 437 -8.09 2.40 20.70
N LEU A 438 -7.25 3.38 21.04
CA LEU A 438 -6.43 3.38 22.24
C LEU A 438 -7.15 4.14 23.36
N PRO A 439 -6.74 3.99 24.64
CA PRO A 439 -7.42 4.63 25.75
C PRO A 439 -7.47 6.16 25.60
N GLU A 440 -8.64 6.74 25.74
CA GLU A 440 -8.85 8.19 25.69
C GLU A 440 -8.75 8.82 27.07
N VAL A 441 -8.44 10.12 27.11
CA VAL A 441 -8.54 10.89 28.35
C VAL A 441 -10.02 10.91 28.72
N ALA A 442 -10.38 10.32 29.86
CA ALA A 442 -11.74 10.43 30.37
C ALA A 442 -12.10 11.92 30.43
N GLN A 443 -13.08 12.35 29.63
CA GLN A 443 -13.62 13.69 29.75
C GLN A 443 -14.27 13.75 31.13
N THR A 444 -13.64 14.50 32.03
CA THR A 444 -14.26 14.81 33.31
C THR A 444 -15.35 15.82 32.97
N GLU A 445 -16.61 15.38 33.01
CA GLU A 445 -17.79 16.24 32.86
C GLU A 445 -17.83 17.36 33.90
#